data_AF-A0A191ZVZ9-F1
#
_entry.id   AF-A0A191ZVZ9-F1
#
_cell.length_a   1.000
_cell.length_b   1.000
_cell.length_c   1.000
_cell.angle_alpha   90.00
_cell.angle_beta   90.00
_cell.angle_gamma   90.00
#
_symmetry.space_group_name_H-M   'P 1'
#
loop_
_entity.id
_entity.type
_entity.pdbx_description
1 polymer ?
#
loop_
_entity_poly.entity_id
_entity_poly.type
_entity_poly.pdbx_seq_one_letter_code
_entity_poly.pdbx_strand_id
1 'polypeptide(L)'
;MLFTQLKENNMALIITIFSFLIFAFLLAAFLSKNNGSTSKAKILPDLVPYAMHGVNVRSRLTDNQWNDLRNYAKRKKGFRCEVCGAKGKSQGFQHDVEAHEEWLHDHKTRTQKLTNLLILCPLCHKFKHIALADSSGYGKRVREHIQQVNGWTPDQVELAINRAKHEVKQLKGKWKLDLTHLNSYSYRIPGITFTTQENHNCRKGVFE
;
A
#
# COMPACT_ATOMS: atom_id res chain seq x y z
N MET A 1 -27.07 -58.10 -36.88
CA MET A 1 -26.83 -56.68 -37.28
C MET A 1 -27.42 -55.67 -36.29
N LEU A 2 -28.66 -55.81 -35.80
CA LEU A 2 -29.25 -54.82 -34.87
C LEU A 2 -28.53 -54.67 -33.52
N PHE A 3 -28.09 -55.79 -32.92
CA PHE A 3 -27.44 -55.81 -31.60
C PHE A 3 -26.04 -55.17 -31.57
N THR A 4 -25.27 -55.29 -32.65
CA THR A 4 -23.95 -54.67 -32.79
C THR A 4 -24.06 -53.15 -32.92
N GLN A 5 -25.07 -52.68 -33.66
CA GLN A 5 -25.33 -51.26 -33.89
C GLN A 5 -25.84 -50.54 -32.63
N LEU A 6 -26.64 -51.22 -31.79
CA LEU A 6 -27.05 -50.75 -30.46
C LEU A 6 -25.86 -50.62 -29.49
N LYS A 7 -24.90 -51.55 -29.53
CA LYS A 7 -23.67 -51.48 -28.72
C LYS A 7 -22.75 -50.33 -29.14
N GLU A 8 -22.57 -50.13 -30.43
CA GLU A 8 -21.77 -49.03 -30.98
C GLU A 8 -22.38 -47.66 -30.65
N ASN A 9 -23.71 -47.51 -30.79
CA ASN A 9 -24.40 -46.27 -30.44
C ASN A 9 -24.32 -45.95 -28.95
N ASN A 10 -24.44 -46.96 -28.07
CA ASN A 10 -24.27 -46.77 -26.63
C ASN A 10 -22.82 -46.41 -26.27
N MET A 11 -21.83 -47.02 -26.93
CA MET A 11 -20.42 -46.70 -26.70
C MET A 11 -20.07 -45.28 -27.18
N ALA A 12 -20.58 -44.86 -28.34
CA ALA A 12 -20.43 -43.49 -28.84
C ALA A 12 -21.10 -42.46 -27.92
N LEU A 13 -22.28 -42.78 -27.39
CA LEU A 13 -22.98 -41.93 -26.41
C LEU A 13 -22.15 -41.77 -25.13
N ILE A 14 -21.59 -42.86 -24.60
CA ILE A 14 -20.73 -42.85 -23.41
C ILE A 14 -19.47 -42.01 -23.64
N ILE A 15 -18.80 -42.15 -24.78
CA ILE A 15 -17.60 -41.36 -25.13
C ILE A 15 -17.92 -39.87 -25.23
N THR A 16 -19.07 -39.54 -25.84
CA THR A 16 -19.51 -38.14 -25.96
C THR A 16 -19.81 -37.52 -24.60
N ILE A 17 -20.48 -38.27 -23.71
CA ILE A 17 -20.76 -37.84 -22.34
C ILE A 17 -19.46 -37.65 -21.54
N PHE A 18 -18.53 -38.61 -21.60
CA PHE A 18 -17.23 -38.49 -20.93
C PHE A 18 -16.41 -37.30 -21.43
N SER A 19 -16.38 -37.07 -22.74
CA SER A 19 -15.67 -35.94 -23.34
C SER A 19 -16.27 -34.60 -22.89
N PHE A 20 -17.60 -34.52 -22.81
CA PHE A 20 -18.29 -33.33 -22.31
C PHE A 20 -18.02 -33.09 -20.81
N LEU A 21 -18.01 -34.14 -19.99
CA LEU A 21 -17.69 -34.05 -18.56
C LEU A 21 -16.24 -33.60 -18.33
N ILE A 22 -15.28 -34.12 -19.11
CA ILE A 22 -13.88 -33.68 -19.04
C ILE A 22 -13.76 -32.21 -19.45
N PHE A 23 -14.42 -31.80 -20.54
CA PHE A 23 -14.40 -30.41 -20.98
C PHE A 23 -15.04 -29.46 -19.94
N ALA A 24 -16.18 -29.84 -19.38
CA ALA A 24 -16.84 -29.07 -18.32
C ALA A 24 -15.96 -28.96 -17.06
N PHE A 25 -15.25 -30.02 -16.68
CA PHE A 25 -14.32 -30.00 -15.56
C PHE A 25 -13.11 -29.09 -15.84
N LEU A 26 -12.51 -29.17 -17.03
CA LEU A 26 -11.40 -28.30 -17.43
C LEU A 26 -11.84 -26.83 -17.50
N LEU A 27 -13.04 -26.56 -18.02
CA LEU A 27 -13.62 -25.22 -18.05
C LEU A 27 -13.89 -24.69 -16.64
N ALA A 28 -14.46 -25.51 -15.74
CA ALA A 28 -14.69 -25.15 -14.35
C ALA A 28 -13.38 -24.88 -13.60
N ALA A 29 -12.34 -25.69 -13.84
CA ALA A 29 -11.01 -25.47 -13.28
C ALA A 29 -10.36 -24.18 -13.81
N PHE A 30 -10.52 -23.88 -15.11
CA PHE A 30 -10.05 -22.63 -15.72
C PHE A 30 -10.79 -21.41 -15.17
N LEU A 31 -12.12 -21.47 -15.06
CA LEU A 31 -12.95 -20.41 -14.48
C LEU A 31 -12.67 -20.22 -12.99
N SER A 32 -12.44 -21.31 -12.23
CA SER A 32 -12.05 -21.23 -10.81
C SER A 32 -10.66 -20.61 -10.62
N LYS A 33 -9.73 -20.80 -11.57
CA LYS A 33 -8.41 -20.14 -11.54
C LYS A 33 -8.53 -18.64 -11.78
N ASN A 34 -9.57 -18.20 -12.49
CA ASN A 34 -9.88 -16.80 -12.78
C ASN A 34 -10.84 -16.14 -11.77
N ASN A 35 -11.42 -16.90 -10.84
CA ASN A 35 -12.04 -16.35 -9.65
C ASN A 35 -10.93 -15.91 -8.68
N GLY A 36 -10.21 -14.86 -9.08
CA GLY A 36 -9.32 -14.12 -8.20
C GLY A 36 -10.15 -13.61 -7.04
N SER A 37 -10.15 -14.36 -5.94
CA SER A 37 -10.54 -13.88 -4.62
C SER A 37 -9.91 -12.50 -4.46
N THR A 38 -10.73 -11.45 -4.44
CA THR A 38 -10.31 -10.07 -4.23
C THR A 38 -9.89 -9.90 -2.78
N SER A 39 -8.80 -10.58 -2.40
CA SER A 39 -8.21 -10.43 -1.08
C SER A 39 -7.87 -8.96 -0.92
N LYS A 40 -8.33 -8.36 0.18
CA LYS A 40 -8.09 -6.97 0.51
C LYS A 40 -6.59 -6.68 0.42
N ALA A 41 -6.23 -5.61 -0.29
CA ALA A 41 -4.83 -5.16 -0.43
C ALA A 41 -4.17 -5.03 0.95
N LYS A 42 -2.94 -5.52 1.10
CA LYS A 42 -2.16 -5.30 2.33
C LYS A 42 -1.56 -3.89 2.38
N ILE A 43 -1.24 -3.32 1.22
CA ILE A 43 -0.73 -1.96 1.08
C ILE A 43 -1.19 -1.30 -0.21
N LEU A 44 -1.43 0.01 -0.14
CA LEU A 44 -1.76 0.88 -1.27
C LEU A 44 -0.76 2.05 -1.32
N PRO A 45 -0.59 2.72 -2.48
CA PRO A 45 0.10 4.00 -2.54
C PRO A 45 -0.56 5.03 -1.62
N ASP A 46 0.22 6.01 -1.16
CA ASP A 46 -0.23 7.07 -0.25
C ASP A 46 0.36 8.40 -0.71
N LEU A 47 -0.19 8.89 -1.83
CA LEU A 47 0.24 10.13 -2.44
C LEU A 47 -0.47 11.29 -1.73
N VAL A 48 0.31 12.23 -1.19
CA VAL A 48 -0.20 13.40 -0.49
C VAL A 48 -0.39 14.58 -1.45
N PRO A 49 -1.29 15.54 -1.13
CA PRO A 49 -1.45 16.76 -1.91
C PRO A 49 -0.10 17.45 -2.17
N TYR A 50 0.10 17.99 -3.39
CA TYR A 50 1.35 18.68 -3.72
C TYR A 50 1.68 19.83 -2.75
N ALA A 51 0.65 20.57 -2.32
CA ALA A 51 0.78 21.65 -1.33
C ALA A 51 1.22 21.18 0.08
N MET A 52 1.19 19.87 0.33
CA MET A 52 1.62 19.25 1.58
C MET A 52 2.97 18.53 1.46
N HIS A 53 3.63 18.59 0.30
CA HIS A 53 4.99 18.03 0.16
C HIS A 53 5.95 18.73 1.12
N GLY A 54 6.60 17.94 1.98
CA GLY A 54 7.49 18.47 3.02
C GLY A 54 6.79 19.00 4.29
N VAL A 55 5.46 19.10 4.28
CA VAL A 55 4.65 19.57 5.42
C VAL A 55 4.12 18.37 6.19
N ASN A 56 4.83 17.97 7.24
CA ASN A 56 4.65 16.69 7.92
C ASN A 56 5.09 16.70 9.39
N VAL A 57 5.23 15.54 10.03
CA VAL A 57 5.66 15.46 11.43
C VAL A 57 7.08 16.02 11.59
N ARG A 58 7.99 15.66 10.67
CA ARG A 58 9.38 16.14 10.72
C ARG A 58 9.47 17.65 10.59
N SER A 59 8.61 18.28 9.79
CA SER A 59 8.63 19.74 9.67
C SER A 59 8.21 20.44 10.95
N ARG A 60 7.44 19.80 11.84
CA ARG A 60 7.05 20.36 13.14
C ARG A 60 8.09 20.15 14.25
N LEU A 61 8.92 19.12 14.15
CA LEU A 61 9.83 18.71 15.21
C LEU A 61 11.26 19.14 14.96
N THR A 62 12.11 19.17 15.99
CA THR A 62 13.57 19.19 15.78
C THR A 62 14.05 17.85 15.22
N ASP A 63 15.25 17.80 14.66
CA ASP A 63 15.77 16.54 14.11
C ASP A 63 15.94 15.48 15.21
N ASN A 64 16.36 15.87 16.42
CA ASN A 64 16.48 14.96 17.56
C ASN A 64 15.11 14.42 17.99
N GLN A 65 14.10 15.28 18.15
CA GLN A 65 12.74 14.85 18.48
C GLN A 65 12.16 13.89 17.43
N TRP A 66 12.39 14.18 16.15
CA TRP A 66 11.97 13.29 15.07
C TRP A 66 12.74 11.96 15.09
N ASN A 67 14.05 12.00 15.32
CA ASN A 67 14.89 10.80 15.46
C ASN A 67 14.37 9.90 16.58
N ASP A 68 14.07 10.46 17.74
CA ASP A 68 13.60 9.72 18.90
C ASP A 68 12.22 9.10 18.65
N LEU A 69 11.27 9.89 18.15
CA LEU A 69 9.92 9.43 17.82
C LEU A 69 9.95 8.26 16.82
N ARG A 70 10.64 8.43 15.68
CA ARG A 70 10.66 7.37 14.67
C ARG A 70 11.41 6.14 15.15
N ASN A 71 12.47 6.29 15.94
CA ASN A 71 13.23 5.15 16.46
C ASN A 71 12.43 4.39 17.52
N TYR A 72 11.65 5.09 18.35
CA TYR A 72 10.69 4.47 19.25
C TYR A 72 9.65 3.65 18.47
N ALA A 73 9.04 4.22 17.44
CA ALA A 73 8.07 3.52 16.61
C ALA A 73 8.67 2.25 15.95
N LYS A 74 9.89 2.37 15.39
CA LYS A 74 10.63 1.22 14.81
C LYS A 74 10.92 0.12 15.84
N ARG A 75 11.36 0.47 17.05
CA ARG A 75 11.62 -0.48 18.14
C ARG A 75 10.37 -1.23 18.56
N LYS A 76 9.23 -0.53 18.70
CA LYS A 76 7.94 -1.14 19.05
C LYS A 76 7.50 -2.23 18.07
N LYS A 77 7.97 -2.17 16.82
CA LYS A 77 7.70 -3.15 15.76
C LYS A 77 8.85 -4.13 15.51
N GLY A 78 9.84 -4.18 16.42
CA GLY A 78 10.98 -5.09 16.30
C GLY A 78 11.83 -4.86 15.05
N PHE A 79 11.82 -3.64 14.51
CA PHE A 79 12.48 -3.29 13.24
C PHE A 79 12.09 -4.21 12.08
N ARG A 80 10.79 -4.51 11.96
CA ARG A 80 10.22 -5.29 10.85
C ARG A 80 9.11 -4.52 10.17
N CYS A 81 8.98 -4.73 8.86
CA CYS A 81 7.86 -4.19 8.10
C CYS A 81 6.54 -4.73 8.66
N GLU A 82 5.61 -3.85 8.99
CA GLU A 82 4.28 -4.22 9.49
C GLU A 82 3.39 -4.85 8.41
N VAL A 83 3.71 -4.62 7.12
CA VAL A 83 2.94 -5.13 5.99
C VAL A 83 3.44 -6.51 5.54
N CYS A 84 4.75 -6.66 5.33
CA CYS A 84 5.34 -7.87 4.74
C CYS A 84 6.34 -8.62 5.63
N GLY A 85 6.64 -8.10 6.83
CA GLY A 85 7.59 -8.73 7.77
C GLY A 85 9.07 -8.61 7.40
N ALA A 86 9.39 -8.17 6.18
CA ALA A 86 10.76 -8.06 5.67
C ALA A 86 11.57 -6.95 6.35
N LYS A 87 12.89 -7.03 6.18
CA LYS A 87 13.87 -6.00 6.56
C LYS A 87 14.55 -5.45 5.30
N GLY A 88 14.88 -4.17 5.29
CA GLY A 88 15.54 -3.51 4.17
C GLY A 88 16.93 -4.04 3.86
N LYS A 89 17.66 -4.56 4.85
CA LYS A 89 18.94 -5.24 4.62
C LYS A 89 18.81 -6.47 3.72
N SER A 90 17.73 -7.26 3.85
CA SER A 90 17.45 -8.37 2.92
C SER A 90 16.97 -7.88 1.55
N GLN A 91 16.73 -6.58 1.40
CA GLN A 91 16.42 -5.89 0.15
C GLN A 91 17.63 -5.06 -0.33
N GLY A 92 18.83 -5.26 0.21
CA GLY A 92 20.04 -4.53 -0.23
C GLY A 92 20.07 -3.04 0.16
N PHE A 93 19.29 -2.63 1.16
CA PHE A 93 19.39 -1.30 1.76
C PHE A 93 20.24 -1.33 3.04
N GLN A 94 20.76 -0.17 3.45
CA GLN A 94 21.64 -0.06 4.63
C GLN A 94 20.89 -0.11 5.97
N HIS A 95 19.56 -0.01 5.95
CA HIS A 95 18.70 0.03 7.13
C HIS A 95 17.57 -0.99 7.04
N ASP A 96 17.03 -1.39 8.20
CA ASP A 96 16.00 -2.44 8.28
C ASP A 96 14.61 -1.91 7.93
N VAL A 97 14.25 -0.72 8.42
CA VAL A 97 12.90 -0.16 8.26
C VAL A 97 12.90 1.36 8.28
N GLU A 98 11.83 1.92 7.72
CA GLU A 98 11.51 3.34 7.63
C GLU A 98 10.16 3.60 8.31
N ALA A 99 9.97 4.80 8.84
CA ALA A 99 8.69 5.20 9.43
C ALA A 99 7.95 6.05 8.39
N HIS A 100 6.77 5.58 7.99
CA HIS A 100 5.85 6.24 7.07
C HIS A 100 4.75 6.92 7.87
N GLU A 101 4.45 8.16 7.53
CA GLU A 101 3.32 8.90 8.10
C GLU A 101 2.05 8.51 7.32
N GLU A 102 1.10 7.88 7.99
CA GLU A 102 -0.19 7.55 7.37
C GLU A 102 -1.17 8.70 7.58
N TRP A 103 -1.84 9.09 6.50
CA TRP A 103 -2.67 10.29 6.47
C TRP A 103 -4.14 9.97 6.17
N LEU A 104 -5.03 10.74 6.79
CA LEU A 104 -6.40 10.92 6.36
C LEU A 104 -6.54 12.30 5.74
N HIS A 105 -7.01 12.38 4.50
CA HIS A 105 -7.30 13.64 3.81
C HIS A 105 -8.81 13.92 3.86
N ASP A 106 -9.21 14.85 4.73
CA ASP A 106 -10.59 15.36 4.78
C ASP A 106 -10.75 16.54 3.81
N HIS A 107 -11.46 16.28 2.72
CA HIS A 107 -11.74 17.27 1.69
C HIS A 107 -12.63 18.42 2.16
N LYS A 108 -13.61 18.14 3.04
CA LYS A 108 -14.59 19.13 3.50
C LYS A 108 -13.91 20.17 4.36
N THR A 109 -13.04 19.73 5.27
CA THR A 109 -12.32 20.64 6.18
C THR A 109 -10.95 21.06 5.66
N ARG A 110 -10.50 20.46 4.55
CA ARG A 110 -9.20 20.68 3.92
C ARG A 110 -8.06 20.34 4.89
N THR A 111 -8.16 19.18 5.52
CA THR A 111 -7.23 18.74 6.58
C THR A 111 -6.50 17.47 6.16
N GLN A 112 -5.17 17.50 6.23
CA GLN A 112 -4.33 16.32 6.23
C GLN A 112 -4.04 15.96 7.69
N LYS A 113 -4.64 14.87 8.15
CA LYS A 113 -4.54 14.41 9.53
C LYS A 113 -3.65 13.20 9.64
N LEU A 114 -2.65 13.25 10.51
CA LEU A 114 -1.87 12.07 10.85
C LEU A 114 -2.76 11.07 11.58
N THR A 115 -2.80 9.83 11.10
CA THR A 115 -3.57 8.74 11.74
C THR A 115 -2.69 7.65 12.32
N ASN A 116 -1.46 7.50 11.82
CA ASN A 116 -0.51 6.49 12.30
C ASN A 116 0.93 6.78 11.85
N LEU A 117 1.89 6.15 12.52
CA LEU A 117 3.27 5.99 12.06
C LEU A 117 3.51 4.52 11.73
N LEU A 118 3.45 4.19 10.44
CA LEU A 118 3.56 2.82 9.93
C LEU A 118 5.02 2.46 9.67
N ILE A 119 5.50 1.35 10.21
CA ILE A 119 6.88 0.89 10.05
C ILE A 119 6.98 -0.05 8.85
N LEU A 120 7.75 0.36 7.84
CA LEU A 120 7.82 -0.32 6.55
C LEU A 120 9.26 -0.69 6.18
N CYS A 121 9.43 -1.78 5.42
CA CYS A 121 10.68 -1.98 4.70
C CYS A 121 10.80 -0.94 3.57
N PRO A 122 12.02 -0.67 3.06
CA PRO A 122 12.24 0.33 2.03
C PRO A 122 11.40 0.13 0.76
N LEU A 123 11.17 -1.10 0.30
CA LEU A 123 10.34 -1.32 -0.90
C LEU A 123 8.84 -1.05 -0.63
N CYS A 124 8.30 -1.42 0.53
CA CYS A 124 6.93 -1.05 0.90
C CYS A 124 6.77 0.46 1.10
N HIS A 125 7.74 1.12 1.75
CA HIS A 125 7.70 2.56 1.94
C HIS A 125 7.80 3.32 0.62
N LYS A 126 8.67 2.88 -0.30
CA LYS A 126 8.74 3.46 -1.66
C LYS A 126 7.43 3.30 -2.44
N PHE A 127 6.62 2.27 -2.17
CA PHE A 127 5.30 2.15 -2.81
C PHE A 127 4.32 3.22 -2.33
N LYS A 128 4.38 3.62 -1.05
CA LYS A 128 3.63 4.77 -0.53
C LYS A 128 3.95 6.02 -1.35
N HIS A 129 5.23 6.21 -1.69
CA HIS A 129 5.73 7.31 -2.51
C HIS A 129 6.09 6.91 -3.96
N ILE A 130 5.22 6.14 -4.63
CA ILE A 130 5.56 5.52 -5.93
C ILE A 130 6.03 6.52 -7.00
N ALA A 131 5.50 7.75 -7.02
CA ALA A 131 5.94 8.78 -7.96
C ALA A 131 7.43 9.16 -7.79
N LEU A 132 7.91 9.25 -6.54
CA LEU A 132 9.33 9.49 -6.23
C LEU A 132 10.17 8.23 -6.48
N ALA A 133 9.62 7.05 -6.21
CA ALA A 133 10.32 5.79 -6.49
C ALA A 133 10.57 5.59 -7.99
N ASP A 134 9.61 5.99 -8.83
CA ASP A 134 9.73 5.98 -10.29
C ASP A 134 10.87 6.90 -10.75
N SER A 135 10.89 8.16 -10.31
CA SER A 135 11.94 9.12 -10.70
C SER A 135 13.33 8.76 -10.15
N SER A 136 13.38 8.00 -9.05
CA SER A 136 14.63 7.56 -8.43
C SER A 136 15.12 6.19 -8.93
N GLY A 137 14.51 5.62 -9.98
CA GLY A 137 14.93 4.35 -10.58
C GLY A 137 14.54 3.07 -9.82
N TYR A 138 13.70 3.18 -8.78
CA TYR A 138 13.23 2.02 -8.00
C TYR A 138 11.89 1.44 -8.49
N GLY A 139 11.22 2.12 -9.43
CA GLY A 139 9.84 1.81 -9.84
C GLY A 139 9.58 0.34 -10.19
N LYS A 140 10.43 -0.28 -11.01
CA LYS A 140 10.29 -1.69 -11.39
C LYS A 140 10.35 -2.63 -10.18
N ARG A 141 11.38 -2.45 -9.36
CA ARG A 141 11.65 -3.27 -8.17
C ARG A 141 10.54 -3.16 -7.12
N VAL A 142 9.98 -1.96 -6.97
CA VAL A 142 8.83 -1.73 -6.08
C VAL A 142 7.61 -2.49 -6.60
N ARG A 143 7.28 -2.38 -7.90
CA ARG A 143 6.13 -3.09 -8.48
C ARG A 143 6.24 -4.61 -8.33
N GLU A 144 7.40 -5.18 -8.63
CA GLU A 144 7.68 -6.61 -8.44
C GLU A 144 7.47 -7.03 -6.97
N HIS A 145 7.96 -6.23 -6.01
CA HIS A 145 7.76 -6.51 -4.60
C HIS A 145 6.27 -6.45 -4.19
N ILE A 146 5.51 -5.49 -4.69
CA ILE A 146 4.10 -5.32 -4.33
C ILE A 146 3.21 -6.41 -4.91
N GLN A 147 3.51 -6.93 -6.10
CA GLN A 147 2.84 -8.12 -6.64
C GLN A 147 2.90 -9.27 -5.64
N GLN A 148 4.08 -9.54 -5.06
CA GLN A 148 4.25 -10.59 -4.05
C GLN A 148 3.54 -10.26 -2.73
N VAL A 149 3.64 -9.03 -2.26
CA VAL A 149 3.07 -8.62 -0.95
C VAL A 149 1.54 -8.67 -0.96
N ASN A 150 0.91 -8.13 -2.01
CA ASN A 150 -0.54 -8.06 -2.14
C ASN A 150 -1.16 -9.28 -2.82
N GLY A 151 -0.36 -10.17 -3.42
CA GLY A 151 -0.88 -11.24 -4.27
C GLY A 151 -1.54 -10.70 -5.53
N TRP A 152 -0.95 -9.66 -6.13
CA TRP A 152 -1.52 -8.93 -7.25
C TRP A 152 -0.82 -9.25 -8.56
N THR A 153 -1.59 -9.16 -9.65
CA THR A 153 -1.04 -9.12 -11.02
C THR A 153 -0.37 -7.77 -11.28
N PRO A 154 0.50 -7.66 -12.30
CA PRO A 154 1.05 -6.37 -12.73
C PRO A 154 -0.03 -5.31 -12.98
N ASP A 155 -1.11 -5.68 -13.66
CA ASP A 155 -2.20 -4.77 -14.00
C ASP A 155 -2.93 -4.23 -12.76
N GLN A 156 -3.10 -5.06 -11.73
CA GLN A 156 -3.70 -4.62 -10.46
C GLN A 156 -2.81 -3.61 -9.73
N VAL A 157 -1.49 -3.79 -9.79
CA VAL A 157 -0.53 -2.81 -9.24
C VAL A 157 -0.63 -1.48 -10.00
N GLU A 158 -0.61 -1.50 -11.33
CA GLU A 158 -0.74 -0.28 -12.12
C GLU A 158 -2.10 0.40 -11.94
N LEU A 159 -3.18 -0.36 -11.84
CA LEU A 159 -4.50 0.17 -11.56
C LEU A 159 -4.54 0.92 -10.22
N ALA A 160 -3.96 0.35 -9.17
CA ALA A 160 -3.86 1.01 -7.86
C ALA A 160 -3.01 2.28 -7.91
N ILE A 161 -1.88 2.26 -8.62
CA ILE A 161 -1.01 3.43 -8.83
C ILE A 161 -1.77 4.53 -9.58
N ASN A 162 -2.47 4.17 -10.67
CA ASN A 162 -3.19 5.13 -11.50
C ASN A 162 -4.38 5.75 -10.76
N ARG A 163 -5.09 4.95 -9.95
CA ARG A 163 -6.14 5.46 -9.05
C ARG A 163 -5.57 6.48 -8.07
N ALA A 164 -4.50 6.15 -7.34
CA ALA A 164 -3.88 7.07 -6.39
C ALA A 164 -3.36 8.36 -7.08
N LYS A 165 -2.75 8.24 -8.28
CA LYS A 165 -2.32 9.40 -9.08
C LYS A 165 -3.50 10.26 -9.53
N HIS A 166 -4.65 9.66 -9.83
CA HIS A 166 -5.85 10.42 -10.18
C HIS A 166 -6.46 11.13 -8.97
N GLU A 167 -6.56 10.44 -7.83
CA GLU A 167 -7.11 10.99 -6.58
C GLU A 167 -6.28 12.18 -6.08
N VAL A 168 -4.95 12.05 -6.02
CA VAL A 168 -4.08 13.13 -5.53
C VAL A 168 -4.14 14.39 -6.40
N LYS A 169 -4.37 14.25 -7.72
CA LYS A 169 -4.55 15.40 -8.63
C LYS A 169 -5.77 16.24 -8.30
N GLN A 170 -6.78 15.66 -7.64
CA GLN A 170 -7.96 16.38 -7.20
C GLN A 170 -7.71 17.17 -5.89
N LEU A 171 -6.61 16.90 -5.18
CA LEU A 171 -6.28 17.51 -3.89
C LEU A 171 -5.59 18.89 -4.03
N LYS A 172 -6.12 19.77 -4.87
CA LYS A 172 -5.54 21.10 -5.14
C LYS A 172 -5.89 22.13 -4.07
N GLY A 173 -5.01 23.09 -3.79
CA GLY A 173 -5.25 24.23 -2.89
C GLY A 173 -4.56 24.11 -1.52
N LYS A 174 -4.89 25.00 -0.58
CA LYS A 174 -4.30 25.01 0.77
C LYS A 174 -4.90 23.89 1.65
N TRP A 175 -4.09 23.35 2.55
CA TRP A 175 -4.43 22.25 3.45
C TRP A 175 -3.90 22.54 4.86
N LYS A 176 -4.66 22.12 5.88
CA LYS A 176 -4.26 22.16 7.28
C LYS A 176 -3.53 20.88 7.65
N LEU A 177 -2.55 20.98 8.53
CA LEU A 177 -1.82 19.85 9.11
C LEU A 177 -2.37 19.56 10.51
N ASP A 178 -3.01 18.41 10.70
CA ASP A 178 -3.46 17.95 12.01
C ASP A 178 -2.51 16.84 12.51
N LEU A 179 -1.79 17.13 13.60
CA LEU A 179 -0.88 16.17 14.25
C LEU A 179 -1.37 15.73 15.64
N THR A 180 -2.65 15.97 15.97
CA THR A 180 -3.22 15.62 17.28
C THR A 180 -3.06 14.13 17.66
N HIS A 181 -2.88 13.24 16.67
CA HIS A 181 -2.56 11.83 16.91
C HIS A 181 -1.30 11.62 17.77
N LEU A 182 -0.32 12.51 17.66
CA LEU A 182 0.92 12.45 18.45
C LEU A 182 0.74 12.87 19.91
N ASN A 183 -0.44 13.38 20.30
CA ASN A 183 -0.77 13.59 21.71
C ASN A 183 -1.13 12.27 22.43
N SER A 184 -1.30 11.17 21.69
CA SER A 184 -1.57 9.86 22.28
C SER A 184 -0.41 9.38 23.15
N TYR A 185 -0.72 8.59 24.19
CA TYR A 185 0.28 8.15 25.18
C TYR A 185 1.50 7.46 24.56
N SER A 186 1.32 6.70 23.49
CA SER A 186 2.43 5.98 22.82
C SER A 186 3.40 6.89 22.08
N TYR A 187 2.99 8.08 21.66
CA TYR A 187 3.80 8.96 20.78
C TYR A 187 4.03 10.34 21.37
N ARG A 188 3.65 10.55 22.63
CA ARG A 188 3.75 11.83 23.32
C ARG A 188 5.20 12.32 23.35
N ILE A 189 5.38 13.56 22.93
CA ILE A 189 6.67 14.27 23.01
C ILE A 189 6.61 15.25 24.19
N PRO A 190 7.55 15.16 25.16
CA PRO A 190 7.59 16.09 26.28
C PRO A 190 7.65 17.56 25.82
N GLY A 191 6.86 18.41 26.46
CA GLY A 191 6.83 19.85 26.17
C GLY A 191 6.11 20.26 24.89
N ILE A 192 5.53 19.32 24.13
CA ILE A 192 4.75 19.63 22.92
C ILE A 192 3.32 19.11 23.09
N THR A 193 2.36 19.97 22.79
CA THR A 193 0.97 19.59 22.55
C THR A 193 0.65 19.96 21.11
N PHE A 194 0.30 18.95 20.31
CA PHE A 194 -0.06 19.13 18.91
C PHE A 194 -1.53 19.55 18.77
N THR A 195 -1.82 20.27 17.71
CA THR A 195 -3.10 20.88 17.36
C THR A 195 -3.58 20.35 16.01
N THR A 196 -4.78 20.78 15.61
CA THR A 196 -5.38 20.46 14.31
C THR A 196 -4.88 21.37 13.18
N GLN A 197 -3.98 22.31 13.47
CA GLN A 197 -3.42 23.25 12.49
C GLN A 197 -1.96 23.59 12.81
N GLU A 198 -1.07 22.62 12.59
CA GLU A 198 0.37 22.70 12.86
C GLU A 198 1.16 23.46 11.80
N ASN A 199 0.54 23.88 10.70
CA ASN A 199 1.23 24.49 9.56
C ASN A 199 2.15 25.66 9.97
N HIS A 200 1.67 26.54 10.86
CA HIS A 200 2.42 27.71 11.35
C HIS A 200 3.46 27.35 12.42
N ASN A 201 3.41 26.13 12.95
CA ASN A 201 4.37 25.63 13.92
C ASN A 201 5.50 24.81 13.26
N CYS A 202 5.43 24.61 11.94
CA CYS A 202 6.52 24.01 11.18
C CYS A 202 7.78 24.90 11.23
N ARG A 203 8.95 24.28 11.00
CA ARG A 203 10.21 24.99 10.82
C ARG A 203 10.06 26.05 9.73
N LYS A 204 10.78 27.16 9.92
CA LYS A 204 10.81 28.30 9.00
C LYS A 204 11.06 27.84 7.55
N GLY A 205 10.31 28.39 6.60
CA GLY A 205 10.43 28.12 5.16
C GLY A 205 9.78 26.83 4.65
N VAL A 206 9.06 26.06 5.50
CA VAL A 206 8.36 24.84 5.05
C VAL A 206 6.92 25.10 4.56
N PHE A 207 6.22 26.06 5.17
CA PHE A 207 4.82 26.36 4.86
C PHE A 207 4.58 27.86 4.55
N GLU A 208 5.64 28.63 4.38
CA GLU A 208 5.58 30.07 4.07
C GLU A 208 5.11 30.34 2.64
#